data_AF-A0A0E3L1Y0-F1
#
_entry.id   AF-A0A0E3L1Y0-F1
#
_cell.length_a   1.000
_cell.length_b   1.000
_cell.length_c   1.000
_cell.angle_alpha   90.00
_cell.angle_beta   90.00
_cell.angle_gamma   90.00
#
_symmetry.space_group_name_H-M   'P 1'
#
loop_
_entity.id
_entity.type
_entity.pdbx_description
1 polymer ?
#
loop_
_entity_poly.entity_id
_entity_poly.type
_entity_poly.pdbx_seq_one_letter_code
_entity_poly.pdbx_strand_id
1 'polypeptide(L)'
;MKKKFIGNFYRDGKRYCTQAITVYDHDFNTFSDGIVIPHGIYDLKRNEGYITLGTSKDTSEFCCDCIKYWWENYGKENYHQASSILVLADGGGSNSSRHYIFKEDLQKLSNEIGIEIRMAHYPPYTSKYNPIEHRLFCHVTNACKGTVFSSIDVVKSLVGKTSTSTGLKVFSTIKNKVYATGRKVRENFKENMKIVFDDYLGKWN
;
A
#
# COMPACT_ATOMS: atom_id res chain seq x y z
N MET A 1 -1.62 -6.90 -2.04
CA MET A 1 -0.50 -7.80 -1.67
C MET A 1 -0.56 -8.06 -0.17
N LYS A 2 -0.33 -9.29 0.31
CA LYS A 2 -0.45 -9.63 1.75
C LYS A 2 0.86 -9.38 2.50
N LYS A 3 0.78 -9.23 3.83
CA LYS A 3 1.94 -9.23 4.74
C LYS A 3 2.79 -10.48 4.49
N LYS A 4 4.12 -10.33 4.52
CA LYS A 4 5.08 -11.41 4.26
C LYS A 4 6.16 -11.43 5.32
N PHE A 5 6.63 -12.62 5.67
CA PHE A 5 7.81 -12.80 6.51
C PHE A 5 9.10 -12.69 5.68
N ILE A 6 10.13 -12.10 6.27
CA ILE A 6 11.51 -12.13 5.78
C ILE A 6 12.15 -13.38 6.36
N GLY A 7 12.86 -14.13 5.53
CA GLY A 7 13.52 -15.38 5.91
C GLY A 7 13.50 -16.39 4.77
N ASN A 8 14.20 -17.51 4.98
CA ASN A 8 14.26 -18.61 4.02
C ASN A 8 12.95 -19.41 3.99
N PHE A 9 11.83 -18.80 3.64
CA PHE A 9 10.53 -19.47 3.57
C PHE A 9 10.15 -19.86 2.14
N TYR A 10 9.50 -21.02 2.00
CA TYR A 10 9.02 -21.56 0.74
C TYR A 10 7.96 -20.64 0.14
N ARG A 11 8.03 -20.48 -1.18
CA ARG A 11 7.04 -19.73 -1.94
C ARG A 11 6.75 -20.46 -3.22
N ASP A 12 5.47 -20.65 -3.46
CA ASP A 12 5.02 -21.37 -4.64
C ASP A 12 5.56 -20.72 -5.93
N GLY A 13 6.10 -21.56 -6.80
CA GLY A 13 6.80 -21.17 -8.02
C GLY A 13 8.16 -21.86 -8.18
N LYS A 14 8.64 -21.92 -9.43
CA LYS A 14 9.95 -22.46 -9.79
C LYS A 14 10.81 -21.35 -10.37
N ARG A 15 12.07 -21.30 -9.97
CA ARG A 15 13.06 -20.37 -10.51
C ARG A 15 14.33 -21.14 -10.92
N TYR A 16 14.93 -20.73 -12.04
CA TYR A 16 16.25 -21.22 -12.43
C TYR A 16 17.29 -20.65 -11.46
N CYS A 17 17.95 -21.53 -10.72
CA CYS A 17 19.02 -21.21 -9.79
C CYS A 17 20.22 -22.11 -10.08
N THR A 18 21.43 -21.61 -9.87
CA THR A 18 22.68 -22.40 -10.01
C THR A 18 22.82 -23.46 -8.91
N GLN A 19 22.13 -23.28 -7.78
CA GLN A 19 22.06 -24.23 -6.66
C GLN A 19 20.66 -24.19 -6.04
N ALA A 20 20.22 -25.32 -5.48
CA ALA A 20 18.95 -25.39 -4.74
C ALA A 20 19.06 -24.61 -3.43
N ILE A 21 18.09 -23.72 -3.18
CA ILE A 21 18.02 -22.97 -1.93
C ILE A 21 17.11 -23.74 -0.98
N THR A 22 17.66 -24.20 0.15
CA THR A 22 16.87 -24.81 1.22
C THR A 22 15.94 -23.77 1.84
N VAL A 23 14.65 -24.08 1.89
CA VAL A 23 13.60 -23.20 2.41
C VAL A 23 12.72 -23.94 3.40
N TYR A 24 12.24 -23.23 4.41
CA TYR A 24 11.23 -23.70 5.36
C TYR A 24 9.86 -23.72 4.68
N ASP A 25 9.19 -24.87 4.67
CA ASP A 25 7.82 -25.06 4.16
C ASP A 25 6.82 -24.11 4.87
N HIS A 26 7.02 -23.88 6.16
CA HIS A 26 6.08 -23.16 7.01
C HIS A 26 6.58 -21.76 7.44
N ASP A 27 5.72 -20.76 7.24
CA ASP A 27 5.92 -19.35 7.63
C ASP A 27 5.73 -19.13 9.14
N PHE A 28 6.76 -19.40 9.95
CA PHE A 28 6.73 -19.17 11.40
C PHE A 28 7.44 -17.86 11.80
N ASN A 29 6.78 -17.01 12.61
CA ASN A 29 7.29 -15.70 13.05
C ASN A 29 8.64 -15.80 13.80
N THR A 30 8.87 -16.90 14.53
CA THR A 30 10.13 -17.18 15.28
C THR A 30 11.34 -17.44 14.39
N PHE A 31 11.13 -17.77 13.12
CA PHE A 31 12.21 -18.00 12.14
C PHE A 31 12.33 -16.87 11.12
N SER A 32 11.59 -15.77 11.33
CA SER A 32 11.61 -14.61 10.44
C SER A 32 12.55 -13.53 10.96
N ASP A 33 13.38 -12.98 10.08
CA ASP A 33 14.25 -11.83 10.37
C ASP A 33 13.46 -10.51 10.43
N GLY A 34 12.13 -10.57 10.22
CA GLY A 34 11.21 -9.44 10.27
C GLY A 34 9.93 -9.67 9.46
N ILE A 35 9.03 -8.68 9.53
CA ILE A 35 7.78 -8.64 8.76
C ILE A 35 7.89 -7.50 7.73
N VAL A 36 7.50 -7.80 6.49
CA VAL A 36 7.29 -6.80 5.44
C VAL A 36 5.80 -6.60 5.24
N ILE A 37 5.37 -5.35 5.35
CA ILE A 37 4.01 -4.89 5.10
C ILE A 37 4.00 -4.11 3.79
N PRO A 38 3.60 -4.73 2.68
CA PRO A 38 3.49 -4.03 1.41
C PRO A 38 2.22 -3.17 1.39
N HIS A 39 2.37 -1.90 1.02
CA HIS A 39 1.27 -1.00 0.69
C HIS A 39 1.44 -0.50 -0.74
N GLY A 40 0.40 -0.60 -1.55
CA GLY A 40 0.46 -0.32 -2.99
C GLY A 40 -0.42 0.85 -3.38
N ILE A 41 0.11 1.76 -4.19
CA ILE A 41 -0.64 2.78 -4.93
C ILE A 41 -0.49 2.46 -6.41
N TYR A 42 -1.59 2.47 -7.16
CA TYR A 42 -1.56 2.22 -8.59
C TYR A 42 -2.12 3.43 -9.34
N ASP A 43 -1.25 4.07 -10.11
CA ASP A 43 -1.61 5.16 -10.99
C ASP A 43 -2.15 4.60 -12.31
N LEU A 44 -3.48 4.74 -12.48
CA LEU A 44 -4.20 4.26 -13.65
C LEU A 44 -3.84 5.01 -14.93
N LYS A 45 -3.54 6.31 -14.85
CA LYS A 45 -3.26 7.15 -16.02
C LYS A 45 -1.89 6.84 -16.60
N ARG A 46 -0.92 6.59 -15.73
CA ARG A 46 0.48 6.35 -16.12
C ARG A 46 0.83 4.86 -16.22
N ASN A 47 -0.06 3.99 -15.76
CA ASN A 47 0.20 2.55 -15.63
C ASN A 47 1.45 2.29 -14.76
N GLU A 48 1.54 2.97 -13.62
CA GLU A 48 2.68 2.91 -12.71
C GLU A 48 2.23 2.43 -11.33
N GLY A 49 2.94 1.44 -10.78
CA GLY A 49 2.74 0.94 -9.43
C GLY A 49 3.78 1.48 -8.47
N TYR A 50 3.36 1.84 -7.26
CA TYR A 50 4.24 2.32 -6.20
C TYR A 50 4.02 1.46 -4.97
N ILE A 51 5.03 0.71 -4.57
CA ILE A 51 4.94 -0.21 -3.43
C ILE A 51 5.88 0.23 -2.32
N THR A 52 5.29 0.56 -1.18
CA THR A 52 6.02 0.83 0.05
C THR A 52 6.09 -0.44 0.88
N LEU A 53 7.30 -0.84 1.25
CA LEU A 53 7.58 -1.96 2.14
C LEU A 53 7.80 -1.42 3.56
N GLY A 54 6.75 -1.48 4.39
CA GLY A 54 6.79 -1.09 5.79
C GLY A 54 7.36 -2.20 6.67
N THR A 55 8.08 -1.82 7.74
CA THR A 55 8.75 -2.76 8.66
C THR A 55 8.03 -2.95 10.01
N SER A 56 6.92 -2.23 10.26
CA SER A 56 6.23 -2.23 11.56
C SER A 56 4.77 -2.68 11.50
N LYS A 57 3.82 -1.75 11.27
CA LYS A 57 2.38 -2.02 11.35
C LYS A 57 1.63 -1.32 10.22
N ASP A 58 0.55 -1.97 9.77
CA ASP A 58 -0.38 -1.44 8.77
C ASP A 58 -1.45 -0.61 9.50
N THR A 59 -1.26 0.71 9.54
CA THR A 59 -2.11 1.67 10.25
C THR A 59 -2.58 2.78 9.30
N SER A 60 -3.59 3.56 9.70
CA SER A 60 -4.03 4.74 8.94
C SER A 60 -2.91 5.75 8.70
N GLU A 61 -2.04 5.93 9.70
CA GLU A 61 -0.85 6.77 9.57
C GLU A 61 0.14 6.22 8.52
N PHE A 62 0.36 4.90 8.48
CA PHE A 62 1.20 4.29 7.46
C PHE A 62 0.62 4.45 6.05
N CYS A 63 -0.70 4.27 5.91
CA CYS A 63 -1.41 4.51 4.65
C CYS A 63 -1.21 5.96 4.17
N CYS A 64 -1.43 6.94 5.05
CA CYS A 64 -1.25 8.35 4.72
C CYS A 64 0.21 8.73 4.41
N ASP A 65 1.19 8.16 5.13
CA ASP A 65 2.61 8.34 4.83
C ASP A 65 2.99 7.75 3.45
N CYS A 66 2.31 6.69 3.00
CA CYS A 66 2.51 6.14 1.65
C CYS A 66 1.98 7.09 0.58
N ILE A 67 0.77 7.64 0.77
CA ILE A 67 0.19 8.63 -0.15
C ILE A 67 1.07 9.89 -0.19
N LYS A 68 1.50 10.39 0.97
CA LYS A 68 2.41 11.53 1.08
C LYS A 68 3.69 11.29 0.29
N TYR A 69 4.34 10.15 0.53
CA TYR A 69 5.59 9.81 -0.15
C TYR A 69 5.40 9.74 -1.67
N TRP A 70 4.33 9.11 -2.14
CA TRP A 70 4.01 9.08 -3.56
C TRP A 70 3.83 10.49 -4.13
N TRP A 71 3.06 11.34 -3.47
CA TRP A 71 2.81 12.71 -3.91
C TRP A 71 4.10 13.53 -3.99
N GLU A 72 4.93 13.51 -2.94
CA GLU A 72 6.15 14.30 -2.87
C GLU A 72 7.23 13.86 -3.87
N ASN A 73 7.32 12.56 -4.18
CA ASN A 73 8.39 12.01 -5.01
C ASN A 73 7.99 11.81 -6.47
N TYR A 74 6.69 11.73 -6.77
CA TYR A 74 6.19 11.41 -8.11
C TYR A 74 4.98 12.24 -8.49
N GLY A 75 3.94 12.25 -7.64
CA GLY A 75 2.65 12.84 -7.98
C GLY A 75 2.73 14.33 -8.30
N LYS A 76 3.44 15.12 -7.49
CA LYS A 76 3.56 16.57 -7.64
C LYS A 76 4.22 16.97 -8.96
N GLU A 77 5.24 16.24 -9.39
CA GLU A 77 5.93 16.49 -10.66
C GLU A 77 5.10 16.01 -11.86
N ASN A 78 4.59 14.77 -11.77
CA ASN A 78 3.78 14.16 -12.83
C ASN A 78 2.44 14.89 -13.06
N TYR A 79 1.93 15.58 -12.04
CA TYR A 79 0.64 16.27 -12.03
C TYR A 79 0.74 17.68 -11.44
N HIS A 80 1.68 18.49 -11.95
CA HIS A 80 1.94 19.85 -11.44
C HIS A 80 0.74 20.81 -11.46
N GLN A 81 -0.31 20.52 -12.25
CA GLN A 81 -1.55 21.31 -12.31
C GLN A 81 -2.73 20.69 -11.53
N ALA A 82 -2.52 19.56 -10.86
CA ALA A 82 -3.60 18.91 -10.12
C ALA A 82 -3.97 19.71 -8.87
N SER A 83 -5.26 20.00 -8.72
CA SER A 83 -5.85 20.60 -7.51
C SER A 83 -6.41 19.56 -6.54
N SER A 84 -6.58 18.31 -6.99
CA SER A 84 -7.13 17.21 -6.19
C SER A 84 -6.59 15.83 -6.59
N ILE A 85 -6.67 14.88 -5.65
CA ILE A 85 -6.34 13.46 -5.84
C ILE A 85 -7.60 12.64 -5.59
N LEU A 86 -7.99 11.79 -6.54
CA LEU A 86 -9.02 10.77 -6.32
C LEU A 86 -8.36 9.44 -5.93
N VAL A 87 -8.68 8.93 -4.75
CA VAL A 87 -8.18 7.65 -4.24
C VAL A 87 -9.29 6.61 -4.27
N LEU A 88 -9.08 5.54 -5.03
CA LEU A 88 -9.97 4.38 -5.07
C LEU A 88 -9.51 3.35 -4.04
N ALA A 89 -10.30 3.14 -2.99
CA ALA A 89 -9.93 2.29 -1.85
C ALA A 89 -10.97 1.21 -1.57
N ASP A 90 -10.53 0.04 -1.10
CA ASP A 90 -11.42 -1.07 -0.71
C ASP A 90 -12.08 -0.89 0.67
N GLY A 91 -11.60 0.06 1.48
CA GLY A 91 -12.19 0.41 2.77
C GLY A 91 -11.89 -0.59 3.88
N GLY A 92 -10.85 -1.39 3.72
CA GLY A 92 -10.39 -2.37 4.69
C GLY A 92 -9.23 -1.87 5.55
N GLY A 93 -9.18 -2.31 6.82
CA GLY A 93 -8.00 -2.11 7.67
C GLY A 93 -7.58 -0.65 7.82
N SER A 94 -6.41 -0.31 7.30
CA SER A 94 -5.76 1.00 7.43
C SER A 94 -6.42 2.14 6.66
N ASN A 95 -7.29 1.86 5.69
CA ASN A 95 -8.02 2.87 4.90
C ASN A 95 -9.54 2.87 5.16
N SER A 96 -9.97 2.29 6.29
CA SER A 96 -11.39 2.06 6.60
C SER A 96 -12.22 3.35 6.63
N SER A 97 -13.28 3.38 5.83
CA SER A 97 -14.27 4.47 5.82
C SER A 97 -15.04 4.58 7.13
N ARG A 98 -15.08 3.54 7.97
CA ARG A 98 -15.82 3.55 9.25
C ARG A 98 -15.04 4.16 10.40
N HIS A 99 -13.70 4.11 10.34
CA HIS A 99 -12.87 4.53 11.45
C HIS A 99 -12.48 6.01 11.32
N TYR A 100 -12.82 6.80 12.34
CA TYR A 100 -12.50 8.24 12.37
C TYR A 100 -11.00 8.52 12.49
N ILE A 101 -10.19 7.58 12.98
CA ILE A 101 -8.73 7.74 13.01
C ILE A 101 -8.15 7.87 11.60
N PHE A 102 -8.71 7.15 10.61
CA PHE A 102 -8.29 7.28 9.22
C PHE A 102 -8.68 8.64 8.65
N LYS A 103 -9.89 9.13 8.94
CA LYS A 103 -10.34 10.47 8.57
C LYS A 103 -9.44 11.56 9.15
N GLU A 104 -9.03 11.42 10.40
CA GLU A 104 -8.13 12.36 11.06
C GLU A 104 -6.75 12.38 10.38
N ASP A 105 -6.16 11.21 10.14
CA ASP A 105 -4.88 11.11 9.43
C ASP A 105 -4.96 11.64 8.00
N LEU A 106 -6.08 11.39 7.30
CA LEU A 106 -6.32 11.87 5.95
C LEU A 106 -6.48 13.39 5.89
N GLN A 107 -7.24 13.99 6.81
CA GLN A 107 -7.37 15.44 6.90
C GLN A 107 -6.02 16.07 7.24
N LYS A 108 -5.25 15.47 8.16
CA LYS A 108 -3.89 15.93 8.47
C LYS A 108 -3.00 15.88 7.23
N LEU A 109 -3.04 14.78 6.47
CA LEU A 109 -2.30 14.62 5.23
C LEU A 109 -2.68 15.71 4.20
N SER A 110 -3.97 15.89 3.93
CA SER A 110 -4.46 16.87 2.95
C SER A 110 -4.03 18.29 3.33
N ASN A 111 -4.12 18.66 4.61
CA ASN A 111 -3.62 19.94 5.11
C ASN A 111 -2.10 20.09 4.92
N GLU A 112 -1.34 19.01 5.11
CA GLU A 112 0.12 19.01 5.04
C GLU A 112 0.64 19.14 3.60
N ILE A 113 0.05 18.40 2.65
CA ILE A 113 0.47 18.43 1.24
C ILE A 113 -0.23 19.53 0.43
N GLY A 114 -1.26 20.17 1.00
CA GLY A 114 -1.98 21.30 0.39
C GLY A 114 -2.81 20.92 -0.83
N ILE A 115 -3.20 19.65 -0.98
CA ILE A 115 -4.05 19.16 -2.07
C ILE A 115 -5.32 18.51 -1.51
N GLU A 116 -6.44 18.72 -2.18
CA GLU A 116 -7.68 18.03 -1.84
C GLU A 116 -7.52 16.53 -2.11
N ILE A 117 -7.93 15.68 -1.17
CA ILE A 117 -7.95 14.23 -1.36
C ILE A 117 -9.40 13.76 -1.25
N ARG A 118 -9.93 13.26 -2.37
CA ARG A 118 -11.24 12.62 -2.42
C ARG A 118 -11.07 11.11 -2.31
N MET A 119 -11.66 10.53 -1.28
CA MET A 119 -11.73 9.08 -1.13
C MET A 119 -13.00 8.56 -1.79
N ALA A 120 -12.85 7.54 -2.63
CA ALA A 120 -13.98 6.78 -3.16
C ALA A 120 -13.78 5.31 -2.80
N HIS A 121 -14.61 4.82 -1.90
CA HIS A 121 -14.55 3.47 -1.39
C HIS A 121 -15.43 2.53 -2.20
N TYR A 122 -14.87 1.39 -2.56
CA TYR A 122 -15.63 0.28 -3.11
C TYR A 122 -16.57 -0.28 -2.03
N PRO A 123 -17.83 -0.63 -2.37
CA PRO A 123 -18.71 -1.33 -1.44
C PRO A 123 -18.10 -2.63 -0.91
N PRO A 124 -18.51 -3.12 0.27
CA PRO A 124 -18.04 -4.40 0.79
C PRO A 124 -18.17 -5.54 -0.24
N TYR A 125 -17.18 -6.43 -0.29
CA TYR A 125 -17.11 -7.57 -1.21
C TYR A 125 -16.97 -7.21 -2.71
N THR A 126 -16.67 -5.95 -3.03
CA THR A 126 -16.48 -5.50 -4.43
C THR A 126 -15.03 -5.14 -4.76
N SER A 127 -14.08 -5.43 -3.87
CA SER A 127 -12.64 -5.17 -4.07
C SER A 127 -12.05 -5.85 -5.32
N LYS A 128 -12.69 -6.91 -5.84
CA LYS A 128 -12.32 -7.52 -7.13
C LYS A 128 -12.33 -6.54 -8.31
N TYR A 129 -13.15 -5.48 -8.23
CA TYR A 129 -13.22 -4.45 -9.25
C TYR A 129 -12.16 -3.37 -9.07
N ASN A 130 -11.39 -3.38 -7.97
CA ASN A 130 -10.26 -2.49 -7.81
C ASN A 130 -9.16 -2.89 -8.83
N PRO A 131 -8.81 -2.00 -9.77
CA PRO A 131 -7.78 -2.29 -10.77
C PRO A 131 -6.46 -2.77 -10.20
N ILE A 132 -6.08 -2.31 -9.00
CA ILE A 132 -4.79 -2.65 -8.39
C ILE A 132 -4.61 -4.16 -8.19
N GLU A 133 -5.70 -4.90 -7.92
CA GLU A 133 -5.64 -6.33 -7.66
C GLU A 133 -5.22 -7.12 -8.91
N HIS A 134 -5.79 -6.77 -10.07
CA HIS A 134 -5.62 -7.51 -11.32
C HIS A 134 -4.70 -6.84 -12.34
N ARG A 135 -4.24 -5.60 -12.09
CA ARG A 135 -3.28 -4.88 -12.97
C ARG A 135 -1.94 -4.58 -12.32
N LEU A 136 -1.82 -4.64 -10.99
CA LEU A 136 -0.55 -4.43 -10.29
C LEU A 136 -0.16 -5.66 -9.46
N PHE A 137 -0.99 -6.04 -8.49
CA PHE A 137 -0.62 -7.07 -7.52
C PHE A 137 -0.47 -8.46 -8.14
N CYS A 138 -1.19 -8.80 -9.19
CA CYS A 138 -0.99 -10.04 -9.94
C CYS A 138 0.44 -10.14 -10.51
N HIS A 139 0.96 -9.07 -11.11
CA HIS A 139 2.30 -9.02 -11.70
C HIS A 139 3.39 -9.01 -10.63
N VAL A 140 3.19 -8.24 -9.55
CA VAL A 140 4.13 -8.20 -8.42
C VAL A 140 4.20 -9.56 -7.73
N THR A 141 3.06 -10.22 -7.55
CA THR A 141 3.01 -11.58 -7.00
C THR A 141 3.79 -12.53 -7.89
N ASN A 142 3.60 -12.46 -9.22
CA ASN A 142 4.35 -13.28 -10.18
C ASN A 142 5.86 -12.99 -10.13
N ALA A 143 6.30 -11.74 -10.01
CA ALA A 143 7.71 -11.38 -9.88
C ALA A 143 8.35 -11.94 -8.59
N CYS A 144 7.54 -12.20 -7.56
CA CYS A 144 7.98 -12.75 -6.29
C CYS A 144 7.85 -14.28 -6.18
N LYS A 145 7.22 -14.95 -7.16
CA LYS A 145 7.03 -16.41 -7.17
C LYS A 145 8.38 -17.14 -7.20
N GLY A 146 8.48 -18.24 -6.45
CA GLY A 146 9.69 -19.07 -6.39
C GLY A 146 10.96 -18.37 -5.93
N THR A 147 10.87 -17.17 -5.33
CA THR A 147 12.05 -16.44 -4.84
C THR A 147 12.01 -16.29 -3.33
N VAL A 148 13.13 -16.62 -2.70
CA VAL A 148 13.32 -16.52 -1.26
C VAL A 148 13.50 -15.07 -0.85
N PHE A 149 12.80 -14.65 0.20
CA PHE A 149 12.87 -13.28 0.73
C PHE A 149 13.93 -13.20 1.82
N SER A 150 15.19 -13.34 1.44
CA SER A 150 16.33 -13.36 2.37
C SER A 150 16.58 -12.01 3.07
N SER A 151 16.14 -10.89 2.48
CA SER A 151 16.15 -9.58 3.13
C SER A 151 15.08 -8.66 2.54
N ILE A 152 14.76 -7.57 3.24
CA ILE A 152 13.82 -6.55 2.72
C ILE A 152 14.33 -5.92 1.42
N ASP A 153 15.65 -5.79 1.25
CA ASP A 153 16.26 -5.27 0.02
C ASP A 153 16.08 -6.22 -1.16
N VAL A 154 16.11 -7.54 -0.92
CA VAL A 154 15.76 -8.52 -1.95
C VAL A 154 14.30 -8.35 -2.36
N VAL A 155 13.38 -8.16 -1.39
CA VAL A 155 11.96 -7.89 -1.70
C VAL A 155 11.81 -6.63 -2.53
N LYS A 156 12.46 -5.53 -2.12
CA LYS A 156 12.47 -4.26 -2.85
C LYS A 156 12.95 -4.47 -4.28
N SER A 157 14.09 -5.15 -4.47
CA SER A 157 14.65 -5.42 -5.80
C SER A 157 13.69 -6.23 -6.69
N LEU A 158 13.04 -7.26 -6.14
CA LEU A 158 12.09 -8.09 -6.90
C LEU A 158 10.85 -7.29 -7.30
N VAL A 159 10.28 -6.54 -6.35
CA VAL A 159 9.10 -5.71 -6.60
C VAL A 159 9.43 -4.64 -7.65
N GLY A 160 10.57 -3.94 -7.53
CA GLY A 160 11.00 -2.91 -8.48
C GLY A 160 11.34 -3.42 -9.88
N LYS A 161 11.60 -4.72 -10.05
CA LYS A 161 11.78 -5.36 -11.37
C LYS A 161 10.48 -5.71 -12.06
N THR A 162 9.34 -5.56 -11.38
CA THR A 162 8.03 -5.87 -11.97
C THR A 162 7.74 -4.89 -13.11
N SER A 163 7.57 -5.45 -14.31
CA SER A 163 7.14 -4.72 -15.49
C SER A 163 6.34 -5.61 -16.44
N THR A 164 5.62 -5.01 -17.38
CA THR A 164 4.87 -5.73 -18.42
C THR A 164 5.17 -5.18 -19.80
N SER A 165 4.95 -5.99 -20.84
CA SER A 165 5.02 -5.55 -22.25
C SER A 165 4.02 -4.44 -22.57
N THR A 166 2.92 -4.34 -21.79
CA THR A 166 1.91 -3.29 -21.88
C THR A 166 2.31 -1.99 -21.13
N GLY A 167 3.55 -1.91 -20.64
CA GLY A 167 4.12 -0.68 -20.10
C GLY A 167 3.98 -0.48 -18.59
N LEU A 168 3.54 -1.49 -17.83
CA LEU A 168 3.52 -1.39 -16.36
C LEU A 168 4.95 -1.19 -15.86
N LYS A 169 5.14 -0.20 -14.98
CA LYS A 169 6.39 0.02 -14.24
C LYS A 169 6.08 0.03 -12.74
N VAL A 170 6.91 -0.65 -11.95
CA VAL A 170 6.73 -0.69 -10.50
C VAL A 170 7.93 -0.09 -9.79
N PHE A 171 7.67 0.87 -8.92
CA PHE A 171 8.66 1.49 -8.04
C PHE A 171 8.47 0.95 -6.63
N SER A 172 9.58 0.65 -5.97
CA SER A 172 9.57 0.06 -4.62
C SER A 172 10.41 0.89 -3.66
N THR A 173 9.85 1.22 -2.50
CA THR A 173 10.53 1.94 -1.43
C THR A 173 10.43 1.20 -0.11
N ILE A 174 11.37 1.45 0.80
CA ILE A 174 11.36 0.89 2.16
C ILE A 174 10.99 2.01 3.12
N LYS A 175 10.04 1.76 4.02
CA LYS A 175 9.65 2.68 5.08
C LYS A 175 10.00 2.08 6.43
N ASN A 176 11.13 2.52 6.97
CA ASN A 176 11.56 2.14 8.31
C ASN A 176 11.05 3.13 9.37
N LYS A 177 9.74 3.12 9.60
CA LYS A 177 9.09 3.92 10.65
C LYS A 177 8.23 3.00 11.51
N VAL A 178 8.23 3.23 12.81
CA VAL A 178 7.39 2.50 13.76
C VAL A 178 6.02 3.17 13.84
N TYR A 179 4.97 2.43 13.50
CA TYR A 179 3.60 2.89 13.59
C TYR A 179 2.89 2.26 14.79
N ALA A 180 2.40 3.11 15.70
CA ALA A 180 1.67 2.67 16.89
C ALA A 180 0.27 2.15 16.51
N THR A 181 -0.12 1.03 17.13
CA THR A 181 -1.49 0.48 17.01
C THR A 181 -2.38 1.00 18.13
N GLY A 182 -3.71 0.97 17.93
CA GLY A 182 -4.67 1.34 18.97
C GLY A 182 -4.76 2.84 19.26
N ARG A 183 -4.22 3.69 18.36
CA ARG A 183 -4.40 5.14 18.46
C ARG A 183 -5.89 5.48 18.42
N LYS A 184 -6.30 6.39 19.30
CA LYS A 184 -7.66 6.93 19.33
C LYS A 184 -7.70 8.25 18.57
N VAL A 185 -8.84 8.51 17.95
CA VAL A 185 -9.12 9.82 17.36
C VAL A 185 -9.16 10.87 18.48
N ARG A 186 -8.72 12.11 18.19
CA ARG A 186 -8.87 13.23 19.15
C ARG A 186 -10.35 13.44 19.47
N GLU A 187 -10.64 13.77 20.73
CA GLU A 187 -12.02 13.90 21.25
C GLU A 187 -12.87 14.85 20.39
N ASN A 188 -12.32 16.02 20.07
CA ASN A 188 -13.04 17.06 19.34
C ASN A 188 -12.93 16.95 17.81
N PHE A 189 -12.34 15.87 17.27
CA PHE A 189 -12.16 15.74 15.82
C PHE A 189 -13.50 15.64 15.09
N LYS A 190 -14.47 14.90 15.64
CA LYS A 190 -15.76 14.68 14.97
C LYS A 190 -16.58 15.96 14.80
N GLU A 191 -16.41 16.91 15.72
CA GLU A 191 -17.10 18.20 15.74
C GLU A 191 -16.40 19.23 14.84
N ASN A 192 -15.08 19.11 14.67
CA ASN A 192 -14.24 20.09 13.97
C ASN A 192 -13.68 19.60 12.63
N MET A 193 -14.05 18.40 12.19
CA MET A 193 -13.59 17.88 10.91
C MET A 193 -14.13 18.73 9.77
N LYS A 194 -13.29 18.96 8.77
CA LYS A 194 -13.64 19.71 7.55
C LYS A 194 -13.97 18.77 6.37
N ILE A 195 -14.09 17.48 6.66
CA ILE A 195 -14.40 16.46 5.67
C ILE A 195 -15.86 16.63 5.25
N VAL A 196 -16.06 16.77 3.94
CA VAL A 196 -17.38 16.79 3.33
C VAL A 196 -17.67 15.37 2.84
N PHE A 197 -18.81 14.83 3.26
CA PHE A 197 -19.29 13.52 2.82
C PHE A 197 -20.18 13.71 1.59
N ASP A 198 -20.10 12.76 0.65
CA ASP A 198 -20.93 12.82 -0.56
C ASP A 198 -22.40 12.51 -0.24
N ASP A 199 -23.31 13.21 -0.92
CA ASP A 199 -24.77 12.97 -0.79
C ASP A 199 -25.13 11.52 -1.16
N TYR A 200 -24.44 10.98 -2.18
CA TYR A 200 -24.58 9.60 -2.61
C TYR A 200 -23.53 8.71 -1.94
N LEU A 201 -23.98 7.74 -1.16
CA LEU A 201 -23.13 6.78 -0.44
C LEU A 201 -22.13 7.41 0.57
N GLY A 202 -22.43 8.57 1.16
CA GLY A 202 -21.54 9.25 2.12
C GLY A 202 -21.13 8.47 3.37
N LYS A 203 -21.80 7.35 3.69
CA LYS A 203 -21.32 6.41 4.73
C LYS A 203 -19.99 5.74 4.33
N TRP A 204 -19.75 5.63 3.04
CA TRP A 204 -18.57 5.03 2.44
C TRP A 204 -17.59 6.09 1.94
N ASN A 205 -18.06 7.27 1.52
CA ASN A 205 -17.26 8.35 0.92
C ASN A 205 -17.33 9.65 1.73
#